data_AF-A0A7V2KMF2-F1
#
_entry.id   AF-A0A7V2KMF2-F1
#
_cell.length_a   1.000
_cell.length_b   1.000
_cell.length_c   1.000
_cell.angle_alpha   90.00
_cell.angle_beta   90.00
_cell.angle_gamma   90.00
#
_symmetry.space_group_name_H-M   'P 1'
#
loop_
_entity.id
_entity.type
_entity.pdbx_description
1 polymer ?
#
loop_
_entity_poly.entity_id
_entity_poly.type
_entity_poly.pdbx_seq_one_letter_code
_entity_poly.pdbx_strand_id
1 'polypeptide(L)'
;MKMKEEEAKVFFAHTQCQRFAPNHVCIITPERPGCCGCLYQTYQEKINEGKDEYLSQFEKGECLDPARGEYSGVNNAVTARSNGKHSRYFLHSMFGFPHASCGCFGVIAFYLKGVNGIAIVDRKFEGRIFGTTAAALRKRTGGGEQQEGYLGISVDYLKSPKFLKADGGWSRVAWISSSLKEQVSEVIPEDIRGKIATEAEAATVPKLKEHLKKVGHPLIK
;
A
#
# COMPACT_ATOMS: atom_id res chain seq x y z
N MET A 1 -7.90 7.36 -13.47
CA MET A 1 -6.73 8.24 -13.22
C MET A 1 -6.45 9.06 -14.47
N LYS A 2 -6.17 10.36 -14.32
CA LYS A 2 -5.98 11.29 -15.46
C LYS A 2 -4.52 11.42 -15.95
N MET A 3 -3.54 10.91 -15.18
CA MET A 3 -2.10 11.00 -15.50
C MET A 3 -1.40 9.75 -14.98
N LYS A 4 -0.38 9.27 -15.72
CA LYS A 4 0.49 8.16 -15.30
C LYS A 4 1.77 8.65 -14.63
N GLU A 5 2.43 7.80 -13.85
CA GLU A 5 3.72 8.14 -13.24
C GLU A 5 4.82 8.42 -14.28
N GLU A 6 4.77 7.73 -15.42
CA GLU A 6 5.74 7.93 -16.50
C GLU A 6 5.65 9.35 -17.09
N GLU A 7 4.45 9.91 -17.16
CA GLU A 7 4.15 11.24 -17.70
C GLU A 7 4.43 12.37 -16.69
N ALA A 8 4.39 12.05 -15.40
CA ALA A 8 4.58 13.03 -14.33
C ALA A 8 6.04 13.49 -14.26
N LYS A 9 6.26 14.80 -14.18
CA LYS A 9 7.59 15.39 -13.94
C LYS A 9 7.90 15.56 -12.45
N VAL A 10 6.85 15.68 -11.64
CA VAL A 10 6.95 15.99 -10.21
C VAL A 10 6.09 15.04 -9.39
N PHE A 11 6.53 14.77 -8.17
CA PHE A 11 5.79 14.06 -7.14
C PHE A 11 5.67 14.94 -5.89
N PHE A 12 4.87 14.48 -4.94
CA PHE A 12 4.64 15.20 -3.69
C PHE A 12 5.12 14.39 -2.49
N ALA A 13 5.71 15.08 -1.53
CA ALA A 13 6.02 14.57 -0.20
C ALA A 13 5.14 15.30 0.82
N HIS A 14 4.46 14.56 1.67
CA HIS A 14 3.60 15.11 2.71
C HIS A 14 4.03 14.60 4.08
N THR A 15 4.30 15.52 5.01
CA THR A 15 4.91 15.24 6.32
C THR A 15 4.00 15.55 7.50
N GLN A 16 2.73 15.90 7.29
CA GLN A 16 1.80 16.28 8.37
C GLN A 16 1.69 15.20 9.47
N CYS A 17 1.76 13.92 9.09
CA CYS A 17 1.69 12.81 10.04
C CYS A 17 2.95 12.63 10.89
N GLN A 18 4.03 13.39 10.67
CA GLN A 18 5.21 13.36 11.53
C GLN A 18 4.92 13.80 12.97
N ARG A 19 3.80 14.51 13.18
CA ARG A 19 3.26 14.82 14.51
C ARG A 19 3.10 13.60 15.42
N PHE A 20 2.87 12.41 14.86
CA PHE A 20 2.74 11.15 15.61
C PHE A 20 3.58 10.00 15.04
N ALA A 21 4.24 10.19 13.89
CA ALA A 21 5.11 9.22 13.24
C ALA A 21 6.37 9.95 12.71
N PRO A 22 7.35 10.30 13.58
CA PRO A 22 8.36 11.33 13.29
C PRO A 22 9.19 11.11 12.02
N ASN A 23 9.43 9.85 11.64
CA ASN A 23 10.24 9.49 10.47
C ASN A 23 9.41 9.29 9.21
N HIS A 24 8.08 9.43 9.29
CA HIS A 24 7.19 9.16 8.17
C HIS A 24 7.28 10.25 7.10
N VAL A 25 7.40 9.82 5.84
CA VAL A 25 7.22 10.69 4.68
C VAL A 25 6.21 10.02 3.77
N CYS A 26 5.09 10.68 3.47
CA CYS A 26 4.14 10.15 2.50
C CYS A 26 4.52 10.64 1.11
N ILE A 27 4.87 9.72 0.22
CA ILE A 27 5.14 10.00 -1.19
C ILE A 27 3.87 9.74 -1.99
N ILE A 28 3.45 10.75 -2.75
CA ILE A 28 2.24 10.73 -3.55
C ILE A 28 2.60 10.90 -5.02
N THR A 29 2.10 9.97 -5.83
CA THR A 29 2.23 9.95 -7.28
C THR A 29 0.85 9.86 -7.92
N PRO A 30 0.72 10.08 -9.24
CA PRO A 30 -0.57 9.91 -9.92
C PRO A 30 -1.19 8.53 -9.76
N GLU A 31 -0.36 7.49 -9.56
CA GLU A 31 -0.77 6.08 -9.46
C GLU A 31 -0.60 5.49 -8.05
N ARG A 32 -0.11 6.27 -7.08
CA ARG A 32 -0.03 5.93 -5.67
C ARG A 32 -0.57 7.08 -4.83
N PRO A 33 -1.88 7.07 -4.50
CA PRO A 33 -2.45 8.07 -3.60
C PRO A 33 -1.86 7.97 -2.19
N GLY A 34 -1.97 9.05 -1.43
CA GLY A 34 -1.55 9.05 -0.02
C GLY A 34 -2.29 7.97 0.77
N CYS A 35 -1.65 7.41 1.79
CA CYS A 35 -2.26 6.31 2.56
C CYS A 35 -3.60 6.71 3.23
N CYS A 36 -3.79 7.99 3.53
CA CYS A 36 -5.05 8.57 4.01
C CYS A 36 -6.20 8.61 2.98
N GLY A 37 -5.92 8.39 1.69
CA GLY A 37 -6.87 8.50 0.58
C GLY A 37 -6.80 9.79 -0.22
N CYS A 38 -5.99 10.78 0.20
CA CYS A 38 -5.80 11.99 -0.59
C CYS A 38 -5.12 11.68 -1.94
N LEU A 39 -5.77 12.12 -3.02
CA LEU A 39 -5.33 11.87 -4.39
C LEU A 39 -4.25 12.87 -4.83
N TYR A 40 -3.47 12.50 -5.84
CA TYR A 40 -2.43 13.33 -6.42
C TYR A 40 -2.94 14.72 -6.85
N GLN A 41 -4.10 14.79 -7.50
CA GLN A 41 -4.70 16.04 -7.97
C GLN A 41 -5.03 16.99 -6.81
N THR A 42 -5.56 16.45 -5.71
CA THR A 42 -5.85 17.25 -4.50
C THR A 42 -4.58 17.87 -3.91
N TYR A 43 -3.46 17.13 -3.92
CA TYR A 43 -2.18 17.69 -3.48
C TYR A 43 -1.62 18.72 -4.45
N GLN A 44 -1.80 18.51 -5.76
CA GLN A 44 -1.42 19.49 -6.78
C GLN A 44 -2.18 20.82 -6.62
N GLU A 45 -3.49 20.76 -6.39
CA GLU A 45 -4.32 21.93 -6.09
C GLU A 45 -3.81 22.67 -4.83
N LYS A 46 -3.56 21.94 -3.74
CA LYS A 46 -3.02 22.52 -2.49
C LYS A 46 -1.67 23.21 -2.67
N ILE A 47 -0.76 22.64 -3.47
CA ILE A 47 0.53 23.27 -3.80
C ILE A 47 0.30 24.59 -4.55
N ASN A 48 -0.55 24.59 -5.58
CA ASN A 48 -0.81 25.78 -6.40
C ASN A 48 -1.44 26.92 -5.59
N GLU A 49 -2.27 26.57 -4.60
CA GLU A 49 -2.91 27.54 -3.71
C GLU A 49 -2.04 27.94 -2.51
N GLY A 50 -0.91 27.26 -2.27
CA GLY A 50 -0.06 27.49 -1.09
C GLY A 50 -0.73 27.14 0.24
N LYS A 51 -1.66 26.17 0.26
CA LYS A 51 -2.55 25.89 1.42
C LYS A 51 -2.13 24.71 2.30
N ASP A 52 -0.87 24.30 2.28
CA ASP A 52 -0.40 23.17 3.11
C ASP A 52 1.11 23.27 3.40
N GLU A 53 1.47 23.67 4.61
CA GLU A 53 2.89 23.86 5.01
C GLU A 53 3.67 22.53 5.10
N TYR A 54 2.98 21.40 5.22
CA TYR A 54 3.60 20.07 5.31
C TYR A 54 3.78 19.40 3.94
N LEU A 55 3.33 20.06 2.88
CA LEU A 55 3.35 19.54 1.54
C LEU A 55 4.52 20.16 0.75
N SER A 56 5.34 19.29 0.16
CA SER A 56 6.43 19.69 -0.72
C SER A 56 6.28 19.03 -2.08
N GLN A 57 6.51 19.80 -3.14
CA GLN A 57 6.73 19.27 -4.49
C GLN A 57 8.23 18.98 -4.69
N PHE A 58 8.54 17.91 -5.41
CA PHE A 58 9.92 17.59 -5.82
C PHE A 58 9.94 16.94 -7.20
N GLU A 59 11.07 17.04 -7.91
CA GLU A 59 11.26 16.41 -9.21
C GLU A 59 11.32 14.88 -9.08
N LYS A 60 10.69 14.17 -10.02
CA LYS A 60 10.70 12.70 -10.05
C LYS A 60 12.12 12.13 -10.07
N GLY A 61 13.02 12.77 -10.82
CA GLY A 61 14.38 12.29 -11.05
C GLY A 61 14.43 11.05 -11.96
N GLU A 62 15.56 10.35 -11.91
CA GLU A 62 15.82 9.15 -12.69
C GLU A 62 15.01 7.96 -12.17
N CYS A 63 14.47 7.14 -13.08
CA CYS A 63 13.86 5.87 -12.73
C CYS A 63 14.95 4.81 -12.56
N LEU A 64 15.15 4.35 -11.32
CA LEU A 64 16.19 3.38 -10.96
C LEU A 64 15.68 1.94 -11.05
N ASP A 65 14.40 1.74 -10.70
CA ASP A 65 13.71 0.45 -10.82
C ASP A 65 12.25 0.69 -11.23
N PRO A 66 11.89 0.48 -12.51
CA PRO A 66 10.53 0.72 -13.00
C PRO A 66 9.52 -0.30 -12.48
N ALA A 67 9.96 -1.49 -12.06
CA ALA A 67 9.06 -2.51 -11.54
C ALA A 67 8.62 -2.17 -10.12
N ARG A 68 9.59 -1.81 -9.27
CA ARG A 68 9.36 -1.43 -7.86
C ARG A 68 8.93 0.02 -7.68
N GLY A 69 9.09 0.85 -8.72
CA GLY A 69 8.85 2.29 -8.65
C GLY A 69 9.89 2.99 -7.79
N GLU A 70 11.17 2.64 -7.95
CA GLU A 70 12.27 3.37 -7.32
C GLU A 70 12.71 4.53 -8.22
N TYR A 71 12.75 5.73 -7.64
CA TYR A 71 13.18 6.93 -8.34
C TYR A 71 14.20 7.69 -7.49
N SER A 72 15.22 8.27 -8.11
CA SER A 72 16.26 9.00 -7.38
C SER A 72 15.70 10.22 -6.64
N GLY A 73 14.74 10.95 -7.25
CA GLY A 73 14.05 12.07 -6.61
C GLY A 73 13.25 11.66 -5.38
N VAL A 74 12.62 10.47 -5.41
CA VAL A 74 11.91 9.90 -4.25
C VAL A 74 12.89 9.58 -3.12
N ASN A 75 14.00 8.91 -3.43
CA ASN A 75 15.01 8.55 -2.42
C ASN A 75 15.61 9.81 -1.75
N ASN A 76 15.91 10.84 -2.54
CA ASN A 76 16.37 12.13 -2.04
C ASN A 76 15.32 12.81 -1.16
N ALA A 77 14.06 12.84 -1.60
CA ALA A 77 12.97 13.46 -0.85
C ALA A 77 12.72 12.77 0.50
N VAL A 78 12.77 11.45 0.52
CA VAL A 78 12.60 10.62 1.73
C VAL A 78 13.78 10.81 2.68
N THR A 79 15.02 10.78 2.18
CA THR A 79 16.22 11.00 3.00
C THR A 79 16.19 12.35 3.70
N ALA A 80 15.88 13.41 2.93
CA ALA A 80 15.84 14.77 3.44
C ALA A 80 14.72 15.02 4.47
N ARG A 81 13.63 14.25 4.43
CA ARG A 81 12.41 14.51 5.22
C ARG A 81 12.13 13.48 6.31
N SER A 82 12.87 12.36 6.36
CA SER A 82 12.67 11.29 7.34
C SER A 82 13.64 11.35 8.53
N ASN A 83 14.28 12.51 8.79
CA ASN A 83 15.38 12.66 9.76
C ASN A 83 16.55 11.70 9.47
N GLY A 84 16.80 11.40 8.20
CA GLY A 84 17.83 10.44 7.77
C GLY A 84 17.51 8.97 8.09
N LYS A 85 16.31 8.66 8.61
CA LYS A 85 15.92 7.30 9.01
C LYS A 85 15.74 6.37 7.79
N HIS A 86 15.13 6.89 6.73
CA HIS A 86 14.83 6.15 5.51
C HIS A 86 15.59 6.79 4.35
N SER A 87 16.26 5.98 3.54
CA SER A 87 17.04 6.47 2.40
C SER A 87 16.49 6.04 1.04
N ARG A 88 15.62 5.03 1.01
CA ARG A 88 15.08 4.43 -0.21
C ARG A 88 13.63 4.05 -0.04
N TYR A 89 12.79 4.31 -1.05
CA TYR A 89 11.43 3.78 -1.13
C TYR A 89 11.17 3.05 -2.45
N PHE A 90 10.53 1.90 -2.34
CA PHE A 90 9.85 1.20 -3.42
C PHE A 90 8.36 1.55 -3.34
N LEU A 91 7.88 2.27 -4.35
CA LEU A 91 6.49 2.71 -4.40
C LEU A 91 5.50 1.58 -4.68
N HIS A 92 5.92 0.47 -5.30
CA HIS A 92 5.00 -0.61 -5.71
C HIS A 92 5.43 -1.98 -5.23
N SER A 93 6.20 -2.04 -4.14
CA SER A 93 6.55 -3.27 -3.45
C SER A 93 6.39 -3.11 -1.94
N MET A 94 6.01 -4.17 -1.25
CA MET A 94 6.04 -4.29 0.20
C MET A 94 7.30 -4.99 0.74
N PHE A 95 8.22 -5.38 -0.15
CA PHE A 95 9.47 -6.08 0.17
C PHE A 95 10.71 -5.21 -0.09
N GLY A 96 11.78 -5.41 0.68
CA GLY A 96 12.99 -4.60 0.63
C GLY A 96 12.80 -3.23 1.29
N PHE A 97 12.50 -2.19 0.49
CA PHE A 97 12.37 -0.81 0.96
C PHE A 97 10.94 -0.30 0.84
N PRO A 98 9.95 -0.92 1.52
CA PRO A 98 8.56 -0.52 1.39
C PRO A 98 8.37 0.93 1.84
N HIS A 99 7.37 1.59 1.29
CA HIS A 99 6.94 2.88 1.80
C HIS A 99 6.51 2.79 3.28
N ALA A 100 7.00 3.68 4.15
CA ALA A 100 6.62 3.67 5.57
C ALA A 100 5.17 4.13 5.77
N SER A 101 4.47 3.63 6.78
CA SER A 101 3.07 3.98 7.05
C SER A 101 2.92 4.69 8.39
N CYS A 102 2.13 5.77 8.46
CA CYS A 102 1.94 6.51 9.71
C CYS A 102 0.88 5.88 10.63
N GLY A 103 -0.38 5.84 10.20
CA GLY A 103 -1.50 5.35 11.01
C GLY A 103 -2.88 5.74 10.48
N CYS A 104 -2.94 6.67 9.52
CA CYS A 104 -4.20 7.11 8.90
C CYS A 104 -4.64 6.25 7.70
N PHE A 105 -3.95 5.15 7.41
CA PHE A 105 -4.23 4.27 6.28
C PHE A 105 -5.65 3.69 6.34
N GLY A 106 -6.32 3.61 5.18
CA GLY A 106 -7.66 3.01 5.07
C GLY A 106 -7.66 1.48 5.10
N VAL A 107 -6.54 0.88 4.70
CA VAL A 107 -6.38 -0.56 4.50
C VAL A 107 -4.97 -0.99 4.95
N ILE A 108 -4.85 -2.20 5.47
CA ILE A 108 -3.57 -2.86 5.74
C ILE A 108 -3.42 -4.03 4.77
N ALA A 109 -2.36 -4.01 3.97
CA ALA A 109 -1.88 -5.17 3.24
C ALA A 109 -0.74 -5.82 4.04
N PHE A 110 -0.77 -7.14 4.22
CA PHE A 110 0.29 -7.85 4.91
C PHE A 110 0.58 -9.22 4.31
N TYR A 111 1.84 -9.62 4.38
CA TYR A 111 2.33 -10.86 3.78
C TYR A 111 2.03 -12.08 4.66
N LEU A 112 1.43 -13.10 4.05
CA LEU A 112 1.18 -14.41 4.62
C LEU A 112 2.19 -15.43 4.10
N LYS A 113 3.31 -15.57 4.82
CA LYS A 113 4.37 -16.54 4.49
C LYS A 113 3.82 -17.96 4.27
N GLY A 114 2.82 -18.37 5.04
CA GLY A 114 2.23 -19.71 4.96
C GLY A 114 1.66 -20.08 3.59
N VAL A 115 1.18 -19.11 2.82
CA VAL A 115 0.62 -19.31 1.46
C VAL A 115 1.36 -18.53 0.38
N ASN A 116 2.50 -17.92 0.74
CA ASN A 116 3.26 -17.04 -0.14
C ASN A 116 2.37 -15.95 -0.78
N GLY A 117 1.40 -15.42 -0.03
CA GLY A 117 0.36 -14.51 -0.55
C GLY A 117 0.16 -13.28 0.33
N ILE A 118 -0.71 -12.38 -0.11
CA ILE A 118 -1.04 -11.14 0.59
C ILE A 118 -2.45 -11.24 1.16
N ALA A 119 -2.61 -10.84 2.42
CA ALA A 119 -3.91 -10.58 3.01
C ALA A 119 -4.15 -9.07 3.08
N ILE A 120 -5.39 -8.66 2.84
CA ILE A 120 -5.81 -7.27 2.86
C ILE A 120 -6.98 -7.12 3.82
N VAL A 121 -6.89 -6.16 4.74
CA VAL A 121 -7.97 -5.89 5.70
C VAL A 121 -8.25 -4.40 5.75
N ASP A 122 -9.52 -4.03 5.74
CA ASP A 122 -9.92 -2.65 5.98
C ASP A 122 -9.62 -2.24 7.44
N ARG A 123 -9.42 -0.93 7.66
CA ARG A 123 -9.06 -0.39 8.97
C ARG A 123 -10.13 -0.63 10.04
N LYS A 124 -11.41 -0.76 9.65
CA LYS A 124 -12.55 -0.89 10.58
C LYS A 124 -12.76 -2.34 11.03
N PHE A 125 -12.08 -3.30 10.43
CA PHE A 125 -12.15 -4.69 10.83
C PHE A 125 -11.71 -4.86 12.29
N GLU A 126 -12.56 -5.52 13.07
CA GLU A 126 -12.30 -5.87 14.46
C GLU A 126 -12.16 -7.40 14.61
N GLY A 127 -11.44 -7.83 15.64
CA GLY A 127 -11.22 -9.25 15.92
C GLY A 127 -9.84 -9.76 15.48
N ARG A 128 -9.77 -11.05 15.09
CA ARG A 128 -8.51 -11.76 14.81
C ARG A 128 -8.45 -12.25 13.37
N ILE A 129 -7.27 -12.13 12.78
CA ILE A 129 -6.95 -12.55 11.42
C ILE A 129 -5.68 -13.41 11.49
N PHE A 130 -5.78 -14.67 11.10
CA PHE A 130 -4.67 -15.63 11.14
C PHE A 130 -3.90 -15.66 12.47
N GLY A 131 -4.63 -15.58 13.59
CA GLY A 131 -4.05 -15.62 14.93
C GLY A 131 -3.53 -14.27 15.45
N THR A 132 -3.60 -13.18 14.68
CA THR A 132 -3.19 -11.83 15.11
C THR A 132 -4.41 -10.92 15.27
N THR A 133 -4.43 -10.03 16.27
CA THR A 133 -5.53 -9.06 16.42
C THR A 133 -5.40 -7.91 15.40
N ALA A 134 -6.53 -7.34 14.97
CA ALA A 134 -6.52 -6.17 14.09
C ALA A 134 -5.75 -4.98 14.69
N ALA A 135 -5.83 -4.78 16.01
CA ALA A 135 -5.06 -3.78 16.73
C ALA A 135 -3.55 -4.02 16.65
N ALA A 136 -3.10 -5.27 16.77
CA ALA A 136 -1.68 -5.62 16.63
C ALA A 136 -1.19 -5.40 15.20
N LEU A 137 -2.01 -5.69 14.17
CA LEU A 137 -1.67 -5.39 12.77
C LEU A 137 -1.53 -3.88 12.54
N ARG A 138 -2.47 -3.07 13.05
CA ARG A 138 -2.40 -1.59 12.99
C ARG A 138 -1.11 -1.07 13.64
N LYS A 139 -0.80 -1.56 14.85
CA LYS A 139 0.41 -1.18 15.58
C LYS A 139 1.69 -1.58 14.84
N ARG A 140 1.71 -2.78 14.24
CA ARG A 140 2.87 -3.28 13.49
C ARG A 140 3.10 -2.53 12.18
N THR A 141 2.02 -2.09 11.52
CA THR A 141 2.09 -1.45 10.20
C THR A 141 2.42 0.04 10.31
N GLY A 142 1.89 0.72 11.34
CA GLY A 142 2.06 2.17 11.54
C GLY A 142 3.39 2.57 12.19
N GLY A 143 3.48 3.84 12.60
CA GLY A 143 4.61 4.39 13.34
C GLY A 143 5.67 5.10 12.49
N GLY A 144 5.52 5.10 11.16
CA GLY A 144 6.44 5.81 10.27
C GLY A 144 7.73 5.05 9.98
N GLU A 145 7.76 3.75 10.27
CA GLU A 145 8.90 2.87 10.01
C GLU A 145 8.66 2.01 8.75
N GLN A 146 9.76 1.58 8.09
CA GLN A 146 9.68 0.59 7.03
C GLN A 146 9.46 -0.79 7.65
N GLN A 147 8.34 -1.42 7.30
CA GLN A 147 7.94 -2.71 7.84
C GLN A 147 7.79 -3.68 6.68
N GLU A 148 8.84 -4.44 6.39
CA GLU A 148 8.81 -5.41 5.30
C GLU A 148 7.67 -6.41 5.48
N GLY A 149 6.87 -6.58 4.43
CA GLY A 149 5.67 -7.42 4.45
C GLY A 149 4.45 -6.81 5.15
N TYR A 150 4.49 -5.55 5.59
CA TYR A 150 3.34 -4.85 6.18
C TYR A 150 3.24 -3.44 5.60
N LEU A 151 2.09 -3.11 4.98
CA LEU A 151 1.92 -1.83 4.30
C LEU A 151 0.53 -1.25 4.54
N GLY A 152 0.50 -0.02 5.05
CA GLY A 152 -0.71 0.78 5.16
C GLY A 152 -0.95 1.56 3.86
N ILE A 153 -2.11 1.35 3.25
CA ILE A 153 -2.49 1.97 1.97
C ILE A 153 -3.91 2.54 2.05
N SER A 154 -4.27 3.37 1.08
CA SER A 154 -5.65 3.79 0.91
C SER A 154 -6.45 2.76 0.11
N VAL A 155 -7.78 2.81 0.24
CA VAL A 155 -8.67 2.01 -0.62
C VAL A 155 -8.45 2.35 -2.08
N ASP A 156 -8.19 3.63 -2.42
CA ASP A 156 -7.98 4.05 -3.81
C ASP A 156 -6.72 3.46 -4.44
N TYR A 157 -5.69 3.12 -3.66
CA TYR A 157 -4.52 2.43 -4.21
C TYR A 157 -4.85 1.02 -4.72
N LEU A 158 -5.87 0.35 -4.18
CA LEU A 158 -6.35 -0.96 -4.68
C LEU A 158 -6.88 -0.88 -6.12
N LYS A 159 -7.29 0.32 -6.56
CA LYS A 159 -7.80 0.59 -7.91
C LYS A 159 -6.67 0.90 -8.89
N SER A 160 -5.44 1.10 -8.41
CA SER A 160 -4.31 1.49 -9.23
C SER A 160 -3.79 0.32 -10.06
N PRO A 161 -3.43 0.54 -11.34
CA PRO A 161 -2.71 -0.47 -12.13
C PRO A 161 -1.29 -0.75 -11.60
N LYS A 162 -0.79 0.09 -10.67
CA LYS A 162 0.48 -0.08 -9.98
C LYS A 162 0.33 -0.75 -8.60
N PHE A 163 -0.88 -1.14 -8.20
CA PHE A 163 -1.14 -1.81 -6.93
C PHE A 163 -0.21 -3.02 -6.73
N LEU A 164 0.77 -2.87 -5.83
CA LEU A 164 1.80 -3.86 -5.50
C LEU A 164 2.35 -4.61 -6.74
N LYS A 165 2.53 -3.88 -7.84
CA LYS A 165 2.81 -4.47 -9.15
C LYS A 165 4.10 -5.30 -9.15
N ALA A 166 5.12 -4.85 -8.42
CA ALA A 166 6.38 -5.59 -8.28
C ALA A 166 6.21 -6.93 -7.55
N ASP A 167 5.16 -7.06 -6.73
CA ASP A 167 4.89 -8.24 -5.91
C ASP A 167 3.84 -9.15 -6.55
N GLY A 168 3.36 -8.84 -7.76
CA GLY A 168 2.33 -9.60 -8.48
C GLY A 168 0.90 -9.05 -8.33
N GLY A 169 0.74 -7.89 -7.68
CA GLY A 169 -0.54 -7.19 -7.55
C GLY A 169 -1.69 -8.07 -7.07
N TRP A 170 -2.84 -7.97 -7.73
CA TRP A 170 -4.04 -8.74 -7.36
C TRP A 170 -3.85 -10.26 -7.42
N SER A 171 -3.02 -10.79 -8.32
CA SER A 171 -2.74 -12.23 -8.40
C SER A 171 -1.99 -12.78 -7.19
N ARG A 172 -1.40 -11.87 -6.37
CA ARG A 172 -0.74 -12.21 -5.11
C ARG A 172 -1.68 -12.18 -3.91
N VAL A 173 -2.89 -11.63 -4.04
CA VAL A 173 -3.84 -11.48 -2.94
C VAL A 173 -4.55 -12.81 -2.69
N ALA A 174 -4.31 -13.43 -1.54
CA ALA A 174 -4.92 -14.69 -1.15
C ALA A 174 -6.19 -14.51 -0.33
N TRP A 175 -6.29 -13.39 0.39
CA TRP A 175 -7.34 -13.16 1.38
C TRP A 175 -7.69 -11.67 1.49
N ILE A 176 -8.97 -11.36 1.66
CA ILE A 176 -9.47 -10.00 1.88
C ILE A 176 -10.65 -10.01 2.85
N SER A 177 -10.80 -8.99 3.71
CA SER A 177 -12.00 -8.89 4.56
C SER A 177 -13.26 -8.78 3.70
N SER A 178 -14.35 -9.46 4.08
CA SER A 178 -15.58 -9.54 3.28
C SER A 178 -16.16 -8.16 2.94
N SER A 179 -16.22 -7.27 3.94
CA SER A 179 -16.62 -5.86 3.81
C SER A 179 -15.81 -5.11 2.75
N LEU A 180 -14.48 -5.27 2.77
CA LEU A 180 -13.61 -4.61 1.82
C LEU A 180 -13.75 -5.24 0.42
N LYS A 181 -13.91 -6.56 0.35
CA LYS A 181 -14.13 -7.27 -0.91
C LYS A 181 -15.37 -6.78 -1.63
N GLU A 182 -16.45 -6.57 -0.89
CA GLU A 182 -17.70 -6.02 -1.41
C GLU A 182 -17.47 -4.59 -1.91
N GLN A 183 -16.87 -3.74 -1.07
CA GLN A 183 -16.59 -2.33 -1.38
C GLN A 183 -15.74 -2.15 -2.65
N VAL A 184 -14.77 -3.03 -2.90
CA VAL A 184 -13.84 -2.92 -4.01
C VAL A 184 -14.07 -3.98 -5.10
N SER A 185 -15.20 -4.68 -5.05
CA SER A 185 -15.47 -5.83 -5.92
C SER A 185 -15.27 -5.52 -7.40
N GLU A 186 -15.74 -4.36 -7.86
CA GLU A 186 -15.65 -3.90 -9.25
C GLU A 186 -14.20 -3.72 -9.74
N VAL A 187 -13.26 -3.41 -8.84
CA VAL A 187 -11.85 -3.17 -9.22
C VAL A 187 -10.98 -4.41 -9.11
N ILE A 188 -11.47 -5.47 -8.46
CA ILE A 188 -10.77 -6.76 -8.43
C ILE A 188 -10.91 -7.41 -9.82
N PRO A 189 -9.79 -7.80 -10.46
CA PRO A 189 -9.83 -8.51 -11.75
C PRO A 189 -10.75 -9.73 -11.71
N GLU A 190 -11.53 -9.92 -12.76
CA GLU A 190 -12.58 -10.95 -12.80
C GLU A 190 -12.00 -12.37 -12.63
N ASP A 191 -10.83 -12.62 -13.22
CA ASP A 191 -10.12 -13.90 -13.21
C ASP A 191 -9.59 -14.32 -11.83
N ILE A 192 -9.46 -13.36 -10.91
CA ILE A 192 -9.00 -13.59 -9.53
C ILE A 192 -10.09 -13.36 -8.48
N ARG A 193 -11.10 -12.53 -8.74
CA ARG A 193 -12.13 -12.11 -7.77
C ARG A 193 -12.79 -13.28 -7.03
N GLY A 194 -13.16 -14.33 -7.76
CA GLY A 194 -13.77 -15.54 -7.20
C GLY A 194 -12.82 -16.46 -6.44
N LYS A 195 -11.49 -16.21 -6.54
CA LYS A 195 -10.44 -17.07 -5.97
C LYS A 195 -9.84 -16.53 -4.68
N ILE A 196 -10.10 -15.26 -4.34
CA ILE A 196 -9.63 -14.63 -3.11
C ILE A 196 -10.58 -15.02 -1.96
N ALA A 197 -10.05 -15.59 -0.89
CA ALA A 197 -10.85 -15.99 0.27
C ALA A 197 -11.21 -14.79 1.16
N THR A 198 -12.22 -14.94 2.00
CA THR A 198 -12.54 -14.03 3.11
C THR A 198 -12.53 -14.79 4.43
N GLU A 199 -12.86 -14.12 5.54
CA GLU A 199 -13.09 -14.75 6.84
C GLU A 199 -14.15 -15.85 6.80
N ALA A 200 -15.11 -15.79 5.87
CA ALA A 200 -16.15 -16.80 5.71
C ALA A 200 -15.59 -18.14 5.21
N GLU A 201 -14.64 -18.11 4.27
CA GLU A 201 -14.03 -19.32 3.73
C GLU A 201 -12.80 -19.78 4.52
N ALA A 202 -12.01 -18.84 5.04
CA ALA A 202 -10.72 -19.15 5.65
C ALA A 202 -10.32 -18.18 6.78
N ALA A 203 -10.57 -18.60 8.02
CA ALA A 203 -10.08 -17.88 9.22
C ALA A 203 -8.67 -18.33 9.68
N THR A 204 -8.11 -19.39 9.11
CA THR A 204 -6.79 -19.94 9.48
C THR A 204 -5.95 -20.24 8.24
N VAL A 205 -4.62 -20.26 8.39
CA VAL A 205 -3.69 -20.53 7.28
C VAL A 205 -3.91 -21.91 6.64
N PRO A 206 -4.15 -23.01 7.41
CA PRO A 206 -4.49 -24.30 6.81
C PRO A 206 -5.75 -24.26 5.94
N LYS A 207 -6.85 -23.67 6.45
CA LYS A 207 -8.10 -23.51 5.68
C LYS A 207 -7.89 -22.64 4.43
N LEU A 208 -7.06 -21.60 4.53
CA LEU A 208 -6.70 -20.77 3.38
C LEU A 208 -5.98 -21.60 2.32
N LYS A 209 -4.99 -22.44 2.68
CA LYS A 209 -4.31 -23.33 1.74
C LYS A 209 -5.29 -24.26 1.01
N GLU A 210 -6.22 -24.86 1.73
CA GLU A 210 -7.24 -25.74 1.17
C GLU A 210 -8.15 -25.00 0.19
N HIS A 211 -8.62 -23.81 0.58
CA HIS A 211 -9.45 -22.95 -0.27
C HIS A 211 -8.71 -22.57 -1.56
N LEU A 212 -7.49 -22.05 -1.45
CA LEU A 212 -6.69 -21.62 -2.60
C LEU A 212 -6.45 -22.78 -3.60
N LYS A 213 -6.23 -24.01 -3.09
CA LYS A 213 -6.13 -25.21 -3.93
C LYS A 213 -7.45 -25.51 -4.64
N LYS A 214 -8.56 -25.52 -3.90
CA LYS A 214 -9.90 -25.81 -4.42
C LYS A 214 -10.31 -24.88 -5.56
N VAL A 215 -9.98 -23.59 -5.45
CA VAL A 215 -10.37 -22.57 -6.44
C VAL A 215 -9.31 -22.34 -7.53
N GLY A 216 -8.21 -23.11 -7.53
CA GLY A 216 -7.14 -22.98 -8.51
C GLY A 216 -6.48 -21.60 -8.49
N HIS A 217 -6.20 -21.07 -7.29
CA HIS A 217 -5.56 -19.76 -7.14
C HIS A 217 -4.14 -19.76 -7.76
N PRO A 218 -3.70 -18.70 -8.45
CA PRO A 218 -2.35 -18.60 -9.05
C PRO A 218 -1.18 -18.89 -8.10
N LEU A 219 -1.38 -18.68 -6.79
CA LEU A 219 -0.39 -18.95 -5.73
C LEU A 219 -0.09 -20.44 -5.49
N ILE A 220 -0.93 -21.34 -6.01
CA ILE A 220 -0.77 -22.79 -5.84
C ILE A 220 0.08 -23.41 -6.97
N LYS A 221 0.39 -22.64 -8.01
CA LYS A 221 1.28 -23.06 -9.09
C LYS A 221 2.74 -23.05 -8.66
#